data_AF-A0A9E5TW12-F1
#
_entry.id   AF-A0A9E5TW12-F1
#
_cell.length_a   1.000
_cell.length_b   1.000
_cell.length_c   1.000
_cell.angle_alpha   90.00
_cell.angle_beta   90.00
_cell.angle_gamma   90.00
#
_symmetry.space_group_name_H-M   'P 1'
#
loop_
_entity.id
_entity.type
_entity.pdbx_description
1 polymer ?
#
loop_
_entity_poly.entity_id
_entity_poly.type
_entity_poly.pdbx_seq_one_letter_code
_entity_poly.pdbx_strand_id
1 'polypeptide(L)' 'PAYRDEQGVDPESVTETFVGIRTRIDNWRWAGVPVYLTAGKRLPSKLTEVAV' A
#
# COMPACT_ATOMS: atom_id res chain seq x y z
N PRO A 1 -19.22 6.88 0.14
CA PRO A 1 -18.92 6.43 -1.23
C PRO A 1 -17.75 5.43 -1.26
N ALA A 2 -17.90 4.38 -2.05
CA ALA A 2 -16.78 3.57 -2.51
C ALA A 2 -15.95 4.36 -3.54
N TYR A 3 -14.75 3.89 -3.87
CA TYR A 3 -13.85 4.58 -4.81
C TYR A 3 -14.49 4.86 -6.17
N ARG A 4 -15.26 3.91 -6.70
CA ARG A 4 -15.99 4.02 -7.98
C ARG A 4 -17.18 4.97 -7.95
N ASP A 5 -17.64 5.38 -6.77
CA ASP A 5 -18.71 6.35 -6.60
C ASP A 5 -18.19 7.80 -6.57
N GLU A 6 -16.87 8.00 -6.54
CA GLU A 6 -16.26 9.33 -6.49
C GLU A 6 -16.42 10.06 -7.83
N GLN A 7 -16.68 11.37 -7.77
CA GLN A 7 -16.81 12.19 -8.98
C GLN A 7 -15.53 12.13 -9.83
N GLY A 8 -15.68 11.77 -11.10
CA GLY A 8 -14.55 11.68 -12.03
C GLY A 8 -13.78 10.35 -11.99
N VAL A 9 -14.24 9.37 -11.21
CA VAL A 9 -13.73 7.99 -11.27
C VAL A 9 -14.58 7.17 -12.24
N ASP A 10 -13.92 6.38 -13.09
CA ASP A 10 -14.58 5.41 -13.97
C ASP A 10 -15.27 4.32 -13.12
N PRO A 11 -16.58 4.07 -13.29
CA PRO A 11 -17.29 3.01 -12.60
C PRO A 11 -16.67 1.61 -12.77
N GLU A 12 -15.97 1.37 -13.88
CA GLU A 12 -15.27 0.10 -14.16
C GLU A 12 -13.78 0.13 -13.78
N SER A 13 -13.31 1.20 -13.11
CA SER A 13 -11.91 1.35 -12.72
C SER A 13 -11.42 0.15 -11.91
N VAL A 14 -10.27 -0.37 -12.31
CA VAL A 14 -9.52 -1.42 -11.59
C VAL A 14 -8.36 -0.85 -10.77
N THR A 15 -8.21 0.48 -10.71
CA THR A 15 -7.14 1.15 -9.96
C THR A 15 -7.24 0.83 -8.48
N GLU A 16 -6.15 0.33 -7.91
CA GLU A 16 -6.07 -0.10 -6.53
C GLU A 16 -5.97 1.10 -5.58
N THR A 17 -6.73 1.06 -4.48
CA THR A 17 -6.67 2.08 -3.42
C THR A 17 -5.86 1.64 -2.21
N PHE A 18 -5.33 0.42 -2.23
CA PHE A 18 -4.55 -0.20 -1.16
C PHE A 18 -3.52 -1.15 -1.76
N VAL A 19 -2.34 -1.20 -1.15
CA VAL A 19 -1.29 -2.16 -1.51
C VAL A 19 -0.57 -2.65 -0.24
N GLY A 20 -0.29 -3.94 -0.21
CA GLY A 20 0.58 -4.58 0.78
C GLY A 20 1.65 -5.40 0.04
N ILE A 21 2.92 -5.08 0.29
CA ILE A 21 4.06 -5.69 -0.42
C ILE A 21 4.99 -6.31 0.61
N ARG A 22 5.46 -7.53 0.32
CA ARG A 22 6.65 -8.12 0.93
C ARG A 22 7.78 -8.06 -0.09
N THR A 23 8.80 -7.28 0.20
CA THR A 23 9.96 -7.13 -0.68
C THR A 23 11.25 -7.56 0.03
N ARG A 24 12.34 -7.62 -0.73
CA ARG A 24 13.69 -7.92 -0.26
C ARG A 24 14.63 -6.87 -0.82
N ILE A 25 15.66 -6.55 -0.03
CA ILE A 25 16.75 -5.69 -0.47
C ILE A 25 17.89 -6.61 -0.90
N ASP A 26 18.25 -6.57 -2.18
CA ASP A 26 19.28 -7.45 -2.75
C ASP A 26 20.68 -6.92 -2.46
N ASN A 27 21.10 -7.06 -1.20
CA ASN A 27 22.48 -6.86 -0.78
C ASN A 27 22.81 -7.72 0.45
N TRP A 28 24.10 -7.81 0.77
CA TRP A 28 24.60 -8.65 1.86
C TRP A 28 24.08 -8.23 3.24
N ARG A 29 23.84 -6.93 3.44
CA ARG A 29 23.42 -6.39 4.75
C ARG A 29 22.02 -6.84 5.14
N TRP A 30 21.14 -7.02 4.16
CA TRP A 30 19.73 -7.36 4.36
C TRP A 30 19.37 -8.75 3.81
N ALA A 31 20.37 -9.59 3.56
CA ALA A 31 20.18 -10.95 3.08
C ALA A 31 19.25 -11.73 4.02
N GLY A 32 18.15 -12.25 3.46
CA GLY A 32 17.15 -13.02 4.22
C GLY A 32 16.13 -12.19 5.00
N VAL A 33 16.29 -10.87 5.11
CA VAL A 33 15.36 -10.00 5.86
C VAL A 33 14.23 -9.52 4.93
N PRO A 34 12.94 -9.86 5.20
CA PRO A 34 11.82 -9.29 4.46
C PRO A 34 11.50 -7.87 4.93
N VAL A 35 11.20 -6.98 3.98
CA VAL A 35 10.68 -5.64 4.26
C VAL A 35 9.22 -5.58 3.83
N TYR A 36 8.34 -5.14 4.73
CA TYR A 36 6.91 -5.00 4.44
C TYR A 36 6.58 -3.53 4.19
N LEU A 37 5.81 -3.27 3.14
CA LEU A 37 5.31 -1.95 2.80
C LEU A 37 3.79 -2.02 2.67
N THR A 38 3.08 -1.16 3.40
CA THR A 38 1.63 -1.05 3.33
C THR A 38 1.24 0.41 3.12
N ALA A 39 0.40 0.66 2.12
CA ALA A 39 -0.13 1.99 1.86
C ALA A 39 -1.56 1.89 1.35
N GLY A 40 -2.41 2.85 1.69
CA GLY A 40 -3.77 2.89 1.19
C GLY A 40 -4.54 4.15 1.54
N LYS A 41 -5.70 4.29 0.91
CA LYS A 41 -6.66 5.38 1.16
C LYS A 41 -7.85 4.88 1.97
N ARG A 42 -8.57 5.81 2.62
CA ARG A 42 -9.73 5.52 3.49
C ARG A 42 -9.43 4.47 4.57
N LEU A 43 -8.20 4.50 5.12
CA LEU A 43 -7.82 3.69 6.28
C LEU A 43 -8.37 4.30 7.58
N PRO A 44 -8.44 3.53 8.69
CA PRO A 44 -9.01 4.00 9.96
C PRO A 44 -8.32 5.25 10.55
N SER A 45 -7.05 5.48 10.22
CA SER A 45 -6.27 6.61 10.69
C SER A 45 -5.26 7.08 9.64
N LYS A 46 -4.87 8.35 9.73
CA LYS A 46 -3.72 8.89 8.99
C LYS A 46 -2.45 8.56 9.78
N LEU A 47 -1.62 7.66 9.25
CA LEU A 47 -0.40 7.18 9.90
C LEU A 47 0.77 7.13 8.90
N THR A 48 1.95 7.51 9.39
CA THR A 48 3.23 7.27 8.73
C THR A 48 4.18 6.74 9.80
N GLU A 49 4.56 5.46 9.72
CA GLU A 49 5.32 4.77 10.77
C GLU A 49 6.37 3.83 10.16
N VAL A 50 7.45 3.60 10.91
CA VAL A 50 8.42 2.54 10.68
C VAL A 50 8.52 1.69 11.94
N ALA A 51 8.29 0.38 11.79
CA ALA A 51 8.49 -0.62 12.85
C ALA A 51 9.66 -1.54 12.45
N VAL A 52 10.50 -1.91 13.43
CA VAL A 52 11.70 -2.73 13.24
C VAL A 52 11.61 -3.99 14.09
#